data_AF-A0A0M4F1S9-F1
#
_entry.id   AF-A0A0M4F1S9-F1
#
_cell.length_a   1.000
_cell.length_b   1.000
_cell.length_c   1.000
_cell.angle_alpha   90.00
_cell.angle_beta   90.00
_cell.angle_gamma   90.00
#
_symmetry.space_group_name_H-M   'P 1'
#
loop_
_entity.id
_entity.type
_entity.pdbx_description
1 polymer ?
#
loop_
_entity_poly.entity_id
_entity_poly.type
_entity_poly.pdbx_seq_one_letter_code
_entity_poly.pdbx_strand_id
1 'polypeptide(L)'
;MIANICLGFYEHLKDQYVTLPKTDEQWLACATDMERKHQLPMCVGNLFMRSIQLQHTANNTDERKRANGGNSNSNSISAAANSGTGIIFTAIVDADNNFQHVQVEHATHSTRATELYTQSTARLAIEQKLHTLKSQTEQRKGGGGGFYLAADAVLPSSSYVVSTRNMPKDTATYAALEQINAHADQTMRILCNMFPILAQPLRVSEKHIGEVVLGCVALYNFLRKTDTSFRRNSDSIVQQRAGLEQPQPAYVDSEDIDDDCIMLATEEELRERAEFTPSVGLTSCFQSLHAQSGDTPEGHAKRDWLLQLQQQQQQQQQQQQQQQLQQQQQQLSSQQQPFVNGGLY
;
A
#
# COMPACT_ATOMS: atom_id res chain seq x y z
N MET A 1 -18.04 22.94 8.79
CA MET A 1 -19.12 22.26 8.04
C MET A 1 -18.59 21.04 7.30
N ILE A 2 -17.62 21.18 6.37
CA ILE A 2 -17.00 20.03 5.68
C ILE A 2 -16.44 18.98 6.66
N ALA A 3 -15.68 19.41 7.67
CA ALA A 3 -15.07 18.47 8.61
C ALA A 3 -16.09 17.61 9.36
N ASN A 4 -17.20 18.18 9.82
CA ASN A 4 -18.30 17.45 10.45
C ASN A 4 -18.96 16.43 9.50
N ILE A 5 -19.08 16.76 8.21
CA ILE A 5 -19.62 15.84 7.20
C ILE A 5 -18.65 14.67 7.01
N CYS A 6 -17.35 14.95 6.86
CA CYS A 6 -16.31 13.94 6.73
C CYS A 6 -16.24 13.03 7.97
N LEU A 7 -16.35 13.59 9.17
CA LEU A 7 -16.47 12.83 10.41
C LEU A 7 -17.71 11.94 10.39
N GLY A 8 -18.85 12.47 9.94
CA GLY A 8 -20.08 11.71 9.75
C GLY A 8 -19.88 10.49 8.84
N PHE A 9 -19.24 10.67 7.68
CA PHE A 9 -18.90 9.55 6.80
C PHE A 9 -17.99 8.54 7.48
N TYR A 10 -16.94 9.00 8.16
CA TYR A 10 -15.99 8.10 8.83
C TYR A 10 -16.69 7.25 9.89
N GLU A 11 -17.47 7.85 10.79
CA GLU A 11 -18.15 7.13 11.87
C GLU A 11 -19.15 6.08 11.37
N HIS A 12 -19.84 6.32 10.26
CA HIS A 12 -20.80 5.37 9.70
C HIS A 12 -20.17 4.25 8.86
N LEU A 13 -19.00 4.51 8.26
CA LEU A 13 -18.39 3.60 7.29
C LEU A 13 -17.19 2.82 7.85
N LYS A 14 -16.49 3.33 8.88
CA LYS A 14 -15.21 2.76 9.33
C LYS A 14 -15.29 1.28 9.71
N ASP A 15 -16.35 0.83 10.39
CA ASP A 15 -16.47 -0.53 10.94
C ASP A 15 -16.69 -1.62 9.89
N GLN A 16 -17.09 -1.23 8.68
CA GLN A 16 -17.32 -2.11 7.54
C GLN A 16 -16.25 -1.96 6.45
N TYR A 17 -15.83 -0.72 6.19
CA TYR A 17 -15.02 -0.40 5.02
C TYR A 17 -13.56 -0.15 5.34
N VAL A 18 -13.22 0.23 6.58
CA VAL A 18 -11.85 0.59 7.04
C VAL A 18 -11.50 -0.23 8.29
N THR A 19 -11.51 -1.55 8.14
CA THR A 19 -11.16 -2.46 9.24
C THR A 19 -10.10 -3.46 8.84
N LEU A 20 -9.18 -3.71 9.77
CA LEU A 20 -8.31 -4.87 9.72
C LEU A 20 -9.14 -6.17 9.71
N PRO A 21 -8.61 -7.24 9.10
CA PRO A 21 -9.24 -8.55 9.16
C PRO A 21 -9.55 -8.97 10.61
N LYS A 22 -10.72 -9.59 10.80
CA LYS A 22 -11.25 -9.95 12.12
C LYS A 22 -11.14 -11.45 12.42
N THR A 23 -11.09 -12.29 11.39
CA THR A 23 -10.99 -13.76 11.51
C THR A 23 -9.73 -14.30 10.86
N ASP A 24 -9.26 -15.47 11.30
CA ASP A 24 -8.09 -16.17 10.73
C ASP A 24 -8.23 -16.38 9.22
N GLU A 25 -9.43 -16.69 8.75
CA GLU A 25 -9.75 -16.86 7.33
C GLU A 25 -9.55 -15.57 6.54
N GLN A 26 -9.96 -14.42 7.10
CA GLN A 26 -9.76 -13.13 6.46
C GLN A 26 -8.29 -12.74 6.43
N TRP A 27 -7.53 -13.03 7.50
CA TRP A 27 -6.08 -12.80 7.51
C TRP A 27 -5.36 -13.67 6.49
N LEU A 28 -5.74 -14.96 6.40
CA LEU A 28 -5.20 -15.87 5.41
C LEU A 28 -5.55 -15.42 3.99
N ALA A 29 -6.79 -14.99 3.74
CA ALA A 29 -7.21 -14.46 2.45
C ALA A 29 -6.38 -13.23 2.05
N CYS A 30 -6.19 -12.28 2.97
CA CYS A 30 -5.30 -11.13 2.73
C CYS A 30 -3.87 -11.60 2.42
N ALA A 31 -3.32 -12.56 3.17
CA ALA A 31 -1.99 -13.09 2.91
C ALA A 31 -1.86 -13.75 1.54
N THR A 32 -2.85 -14.55 1.14
CA THR A 32 -2.91 -15.18 -0.17
C THR A 32 -3.00 -14.15 -1.28
N ASP A 33 -3.76 -13.07 -1.11
CA ASP A 33 -3.87 -12.01 -2.10
C ASP A 33 -2.58 -11.21 -2.26
N MET A 34 -1.90 -10.90 -1.15
CA MET A 34 -0.60 -10.25 -1.15
C MET A 34 0.47 -11.14 -1.78
N GLU A 35 0.48 -12.44 -1.46
CA GLU A 35 1.42 -13.41 -2.04
C GLU A 35 1.19 -13.54 -3.55
N ARG A 36 -0.07 -13.64 -3.99
CA ARG A 36 -0.43 -13.73 -5.41
C ARG A 36 -0.01 -12.51 -6.21
N LYS A 37 -0.18 -11.29 -5.67
CA LYS A 37 0.13 -10.05 -6.40
C LYS A 37 1.57 -9.57 -6.25
N HIS A 38 2.17 -9.80 -5.08
CA HIS A 38 3.47 -9.23 -4.71
C HIS A 38 4.52 -10.27 -4.35
N GLN A 39 4.20 -11.57 -4.41
CA GLN A 39 5.13 -12.66 -4.10
C GLN A 39 5.70 -12.60 -2.66
N LEU A 40 4.91 -12.04 -1.74
CA LEU A 40 5.26 -11.92 -0.32
C LEU A 40 4.39 -12.87 0.52
N PRO A 41 4.86 -14.08 0.86
CA PRO A 41 4.09 -15.04 1.65
C PRO A 41 3.82 -14.50 3.05
N MET A 42 2.63 -14.76 3.61
CA MET A 42 2.23 -14.33 4.96
C MET A 42 2.22 -12.80 5.19
N CYS A 43 2.42 -11.99 4.14
CA CYS A 43 2.29 -10.54 4.19
C CYS A 43 0.81 -10.16 4.14
N VAL A 44 0.31 -9.33 5.04
CA VAL A 44 -1.15 -9.04 5.13
C VAL A 44 -1.52 -7.63 4.69
N GLY A 45 -0.52 -6.82 4.32
CA GLY A 45 -0.70 -5.47 3.84
C GLY A 45 0.60 -4.67 3.90
N ASN A 46 0.53 -3.43 3.44
CA ASN A 46 1.62 -2.46 3.49
C ASN A 46 1.31 -1.37 4.51
N LEU A 47 2.16 -1.24 5.53
CA LEU A 47 2.13 -0.18 6.53
C LEU A 47 3.02 0.98 6.07
N PHE A 48 2.47 2.18 6.06
CA PHE A 48 3.24 3.38 5.82
C PHE A 48 2.79 4.54 6.70
N MET A 49 3.67 5.53 6.84
CA MET A 49 3.41 6.78 7.53
C MET A 49 3.84 7.98 6.70
N ARG A 50 3.03 9.04 6.74
CA ARG A 50 3.29 10.31 6.05
C ARG A 50 3.00 11.48 6.97
N SER A 51 3.74 12.57 6.80
CA SER A 51 3.41 13.86 7.39
C SER A 51 2.40 14.60 6.51
N ILE A 52 1.34 15.11 7.12
CA ILE A 52 0.33 15.94 6.44
C ILE A 52 0.80 17.38 6.46
N GLN A 53 0.93 17.96 5.27
CA GLN A 53 1.36 19.34 5.07
C GLN A 53 0.18 20.29 5.21
N LEU A 54 0.43 21.38 5.94
CA LEU A 54 -0.54 22.45 6.13
C LEU A 54 -0.13 23.72 5.42
N GLN A 55 -1.11 24.38 4.80
CA GLN A 55 -0.90 25.71 4.30
C GLN A 55 -1.02 26.71 5.45
N HIS A 56 0.13 27.12 6.00
CA HIS A 56 0.15 28.19 6.99
C HIS A 56 -0.23 29.53 6.34
N THR A 57 -1.33 30.14 6.78
CA THR A 57 -1.65 31.53 6.45
C THR A 57 -0.70 32.45 7.21
N ALA A 58 -0.01 33.35 6.50
CA ALA A 58 1.06 34.22 6.98
C ALA A 58 0.67 35.27 8.06
N ASN A 59 -0.50 35.15 8.69
CA ASN A 59 -1.05 36.15 9.61
C ASN A 59 -0.60 35.97 11.07
N ASN A 60 0.11 34.88 11.41
CA ASN A 60 0.78 34.73 12.72
C ASN A 60 2.24 35.21 12.61
N THR A 61 2.43 36.52 12.50
CA THR A 61 3.75 37.17 12.43
C THR A 61 4.51 37.22 13.76
N ASP A 62 3.88 36.86 14.89
CA ASP A 62 4.52 37.06 16.21
C ASP A 62 5.37 35.88 16.70
N GLU A 63 5.15 34.65 16.23
CA GLU A 63 6.01 33.51 16.62
C GLU A 63 7.26 33.37 15.75
N ARG A 64 7.24 33.85 14.49
CA ARG A 64 8.40 33.78 13.59
C ARG A 64 9.54 34.74 13.97
N LYS A 65 9.25 35.86 14.64
CA LYS A 65 10.28 36.84 15.03
C LYS A 65 11.17 36.38 16.19
N ARG A 66 10.79 35.35 16.95
CA ARG A 66 11.61 34.83 18.05
C ARG A 66 12.57 33.71 17.64
N ALA A 67 12.37 33.07 16.48
CA ALA A 67 13.20 31.96 16.01
C ALA A 67 14.21 32.34 14.90
N ASN A 68 13.99 33.45 14.17
CA ASN A 68 14.87 33.87 13.07
C ASN A 68 15.78 35.04 13.45
N GLY A 69 16.79 34.76 14.27
CA GLY A 69 18.02 35.55 14.33
C GLY A 69 19.10 34.90 13.45
N GLY A 70 19.08 35.14 12.14
CA GLY A 70 20.18 34.71 11.26
C GLY A 70 19.81 34.39 9.82
N ASN A 71 20.15 35.33 8.93
CA ASN A 71 20.50 35.17 7.52
C ASN A 71 19.56 34.37 6.58
N SER A 72 18.76 35.12 5.83
CA SER A 72 18.01 34.67 4.65
C SER A 72 18.97 34.21 3.54
N ASN A 73 19.11 32.90 3.36
CA ASN A 73 19.39 32.22 2.08
C ASN A 73 19.49 30.71 2.32
N SER A 74 18.37 29.97 2.28
CA SER A 74 18.35 28.55 1.92
C SER A 74 16.91 28.01 1.79
N ASN A 75 16.77 27.02 0.90
CA ASN A 75 15.58 26.28 0.51
C ASN A 75 14.57 26.00 1.65
N SER A 76 13.31 26.33 1.40
CA SER A 76 12.14 26.18 2.27
C SER A 76 11.74 24.74 2.66
N ILE A 77 12.60 23.74 2.42
CA ILE A 77 12.34 22.33 2.76
C ILE A 77 12.72 22.04 4.23
N SER A 78 13.61 22.83 4.84
CA SER A 78 14.10 22.61 6.21
C SER A 78 13.27 23.29 7.31
N ALA A 79 12.35 24.20 6.98
CA ALA A 79 11.57 24.93 7.98
C ALA A 79 10.40 24.12 8.58
N ALA A 80 9.80 23.20 7.81
CA ALA A 80 8.74 22.31 8.29
C ALA A 80 9.28 21.20 9.21
N ALA A 81 10.57 20.87 9.10
CA ALA A 81 11.22 19.89 9.97
C ALA A 81 11.52 20.41 11.39
N ASN A 82 11.46 21.73 11.61
CA ASN A 82 11.81 22.38 12.89
C ASN A 82 10.62 23.03 13.63
N SER A 83 9.43 23.13 13.02
CA SER A 83 8.21 23.51 13.74
C SER A 83 7.56 22.24 14.29
N GLY A 84 7.80 21.95 15.57
CA GLY A 84 7.44 20.71 16.26
C GLY A 84 5.95 20.34 16.37
N THR A 85 5.10 20.56 15.37
CA THR A 85 3.73 20.02 15.30
C THR A 85 3.47 19.45 13.91
N GLY A 86 3.97 18.24 13.68
CA GLY A 86 3.61 17.47 12.49
C GLY A 86 2.27 16.76 12.71
N ILE A 87 1.37 16.77 11.74
CA ILE A 87 0.23 15.84 11.74
C ILE A 87 0.64 14.61 10.97
N ILE A 88 0.46 13.45 11.57
CA ILE A 88 0.95 12.17 11.05
C ILE A 88 -0.24 11.34 10.60
N PHE A 89 -0.16 10.85 9.37
CA PHE A 89 -1.07 9.88 8.80
C PHE A 89 -0.39 8.51 8.79
N THR A 90 -0.99 7.54 9.47
CA THR A 90 -0.58 6.14 9.48
C THR A 90 -1.65 5.31 8.80
N ALA A 91 -1.25 4.42 7.89
CA ALA A 91 -2.19 3.60 7.15
C ALA A 91 -1.66 2.20 6.83
N ILE A 92 -2.59 1.25 6.71
CA ILE A 92 -2.34 -0.09 6.16
C ILE A 92 -3.17 -0.23 4.88
N VAL A 93 -2.53 -0.60 3.78
CA VAL A 93 -3.17 -0.86 2.49
C VAL A 93 -3.12 -2.35 2.13
N ASP A 94 -4.21 -2.85 1.56
CA ASP A 94 -4.33 -4.23 1.09
C ASP A 94 -3.84 -4.42 -0.36
N ALA A 95 -3.84 -5.67 -0.84
CA ALA A 95 -3.43 -6.03 -2.20
C ALA A 95 -4.30 -5.38 -3.28
N ASP A 96 -5.49 -4.91 -2.90
CA ASP A 96 -6.46 -4.37 -3.81
C ASP A 96 -6.45 -2.85 -3.84
N ASN A 97 -5.53 -2.10 -3.21
CA ASN A 97 -5.58 -0.62 -3.07
C ASN A 97 -6.70 -0.09 -2.14
N ASN A 98 -7.15 -0.86 -1.13
CA ASN A 98 -8.03 -0.35 -0.07
C ASN A 98 -7.26 -0.14 1.23
N PHE A 99 -7.75 0.80 2.05
CA PHE A 99 -7.18 1.08 3.36
C PHE A 99 -7.80 0.15 4.43
N GLN A 100 -7.05 -0.78 4.99
CA GLN A 100 -7.53 -1.64 6.09
C GLN A 100 -7.52 -0.93 7.44
N HIS A 101 -6.62 0.03 7.61
CA HIS A 101 -6.49 0.82 8.82
C HIS A 101 -6.02 2.21 8.44
N VAL A 102 -6.58 3.24 9.07
CA VAL A 102 -6.04 4.59 9.03
C VAL A 102 -6.13 5.25 10.38
N GLN A 103 -5.18 6.13 10.63
CA GLN A 103 -5.10 6.92 11.83
C GLN A 103 -4.40 8.24 11.55
N VAL A 104 -4.95 9.32 12.10
CA VAL A 104 -4.38 10.66 12.03
C VAL A 104 -4.07 11.13 13.45
N GLU A 105 -2.81 11.47 13.71
CA GLU A 105 -2.33 11.86 15.03
C GLU A 105 -1.57 13.19 14.97
N HIS A 106 -1.59 13.94 16.06
CA HIS A 106 -0.69 15.07 16.24
C HIS A 106 0.62 14.58 16.85
N ALA A 107 1.74 14.83 16.17
CA ALA A 107 3.05 14.66 16.76
C ALA A 107 3.18 15.61 17.96
N THR A 108 3.59 15.08 19.10
CA THR A 108 3.76 15.86 20.32
C THR A 108 4.98 16.78 20.17
N HIS A 109 4.86 18.01 20.70
CA HIS A 109 5.83 19.10 20.58
C HIS A 109 7.25 18.82 21.07
N SER A 110 7.49 17.70 21.76
CA SER A 110 8.78 17.35 22.38
C SER A 110 9.49 16.18 21.69
N THR A 111 8.94 15.63 20.61
CA THR A 111 9.43 14.36 20.05
C THR A 111 10.41 14.60 18.91
N ARG A 112 11.53 13.89 18.93
CA ARG A 112 12.49 13.88 17.82
C ARG A 112 11.76 13.37 16.58
N ALA A 113 11.98 13.97 15.42
CA ALA A 113 11.33 13.57 14.16
C ALA A 113 11.51 12.07 13.81
N THR A 114 12.45 11.38 14.45
CA THR A 114 12.74 9.95 14.30
C THR A 114 11.93 9.03 15.24
N GLU A 115 11.19 9.53 16.22
CA GLU A 115 10.51 8.71 17.24
C GLU A 115 8.99 8.67 17.09
N LEU A 116 8.45 9.22 16.00
CA LEU A 116 7.02 9.35 15.75
C LEU A 116 6.33 7.99 15.69
N TYR A 117 6.95 7.00 15.04
CA TYR A 117 6.39 5.65 14.97
C TYR A 117 6.26 5.00 16.35
N THR A 118 7.33 5.05 17.15
CA THR A 118 7.38 4.39 18.46
C THR A 118 6.32 4.89 19.43
N GLN A 119 5.98 6.19 19.32
CA GLN A 119 4.99 6.86 20.15
C GLN A 119 3.56 6.81 19.58
N SER A 120 3.39 6.41 18.32
CA SER A 120 2.09 6.35 17.66
C SER A 120 1.17 5.33 18.36
N THR A 121 -0.07 5.72 18.61
CA THR A 121 -1.06 4.78 19.17
C THR A 121 -1.53 3.77 18.11
N ALA A 122 -1.38 4.11 16.82
CA ALA A 122 -1.59 3.17 15.71
C ALA A 122 -0.65 1.96 15.85
N ARG A 123 0.63 2.19 16.20
CA ARG A 123 1.61 1.12 16.43
C ARG A 123 1.13 0.13 17.47
N LEU A 124 0.66 0.62 18.62
CA LEU A 124 0.16 -0.21 19.72
C LEU A 124 -1.07 -1.02 19.30
N ALA A 125 -2.01 -0.40 18.60
CA ALA A 125 -3.23 -1.06 18.13
C ALA A 125 -2.93 -2.17 17.10
N ILE A 126 -1.99 -1.93 16.19
CA ILE A 126 -1.54 -2.90 15.18
C ILE A 126 -0.78 -4.06 15.85
N GLU A 127 0.17 -3.73 16.73
CA GLU A 127 0.98 -4.70 17.45
C GLU A 127 0.12 -5.66 18.28
N GLN A 128 -0.82 -5.12 19.07
CA GLN A 128 -1.71 -5.94 19.89
C GLN A 128 -2.54 -6.92 19.06
N LYS A 129 -3.05 -6.48 17.89
CA LYS A 129 -3.80 -7.34 16.98
C LYS A 129 -2.94 -8.44 16.39
N LEU A 130 -1.74 -8.11 15.90
CA LEU A 130 -0.84 -9.10 15.29
C LEU A 130 -0.29 -10.11 16.31
N HIS A 131 0.00 -9.70 17.55
CA HIS A 131 0.37 -10.63 18.62
C HIS A 131 -0.77 -11.58 18.99
N THR A 132 -2.00 -11.08 19.03
CA THR A 132 -3.20 -11.92 19.31
C THR A 132 -3.36 -13.01 18.25
N LEU A 133 -3.05 -12.72 16.99
CA LEU A 133 -3.14 -13.69 15.90
C LEU A 133 -1.98 -14.69 15.90
N LYS A 134 -0.77 -14.21 16.21
CA LYS A 134 0.41 -15.06 16.33
C LYS A 134 0.19 -16.13 17.39
N SER A 135 -0.32 -15.76 18.57
CA SER A 135 -0.59 -16.72 19.66
C SER A 135 -1.66 -17.75 19.28
N GLN A 136 -2.69 -17.35 18.53
CA GLN A 136 -3.70 -18.28 18.01
C GLN A 136 -3.15 -19.24 16.94
N THR A 137 -2.23 -18.76 16.11
CA THR A 137 -1.62 -19.55 15.02
C THR A 137 -0.60 -20.57 15.55
N GLU A 138 0.26 -20.16 16.48
CA GLU A 138 1.28 -21.01 17.11
C GLU A 138 0.66 -22.16 17.91
N GLN A 139 -0.53 -21.95 18.50
CA GLN A 139 -1.28 -23.01 19.16
C GLN A 139 -1.84 -24.08 18.21
N ARG A 140 -1.99 -23.76 16.92
CA ARG A 140 -2.65 -24.63 15.93
C ARG A 140 -1.67 -25.36 15.01
N LYS A 141 -0.54 -24.75 14.64
CA LYS A 141 0.46 -25.37 13.74
C LYS A 141 1.86 -24.89 14.13
N GLY A 142 2.77 -25.82 14.43
CA GLY A 142 4.16 -25.56 14.81
C GLY A 142 5.06 -24.99 13.68
N GLY A 143 4.59 -23.99 12.93
CA GLY A 143 5.32 -23.30 11.87
C GLY A 143 5.63 -21.86 12.28
N GLY A 144 6.91 -21.56 12.48
CA GLY A 144 7.45 -20.34 13.12
C GLY A 144 7.37 -19.04 12.32
N GLY A 145 6.27 -18.76 11.63
CA GLY A 145 6.15 -17.60 10.75
C GLY A 145 4.78 -16.96 10.75
N GLY A 146 4.39 -16.25 11.81
CA GLY A 146 3.11 -15.52 11.86
C GLY A 146 2.95 -14.45 10.76
N PHE A 147 1.77 -13.87 10.63
CA PHE A 147 1.52 -12.76 9.70
C PHE A 147 2.42 -11.54 9.95
N TYR A 148 2.72 -10.77 8.91
CA TYR A 148 3.48 -9.53 9.03
C TYR A 148 3.02 -8.46 8.02
N LEU A 149 3.34 -7.21 8.30
CA LEU A 149 3.14 -6.07 7.40
C LEU A 149 4.45 -5.72 6.71
N ALA A 150 4.41 -5.53 5.39
CA ALA A 150 5.49 -4.85 4.70
C ALA A 150 5.48 -3.37 5.06
N ALA A 151 6.63 -2.71 4.98
CA ALA A 151 6.72 -1.28 5.24
C ALA A 151 7.78 -0.55 4.44
N ASP A 152 7.59 0.76 4.34
CA ASP A 152 8.56 1.72 3.82
C ASP A 152 9.87 1.67 4.63
N ALA A 153 11.00 1.97 3.98
CA ALA A 153 12.33 2.05 4.58
C ALA A 153 12.41 3.04 5.75
N VAL A 154 11.49 4.00 5.81
CA VAL A 154 11.43 4.97 6.90
C VAL A 154 10.92 4.36 8.21
N LEU A 155 10.23 3.22 8.17
CA LEU A 155 9.70 2.56 9.36
C LEU A 155 10.67 1.50 9.90
N PRO A 156 10.74 1.33 11.23
CA PRO A 156 11.64 0.36 11.83
C PRO A 156 11.09 -1.06 11.70
N SER A 157 12.02 -2.02 11.66
CA SER A 157 11.72 -3.45 11.64
C SER A 157 11.29 -3.92 13.02
N SER A 158 10.17 -4.64 13.08
CA SER A 158 9.62 -5.19 14.32
C SER A 158 9.17 -6.64 14.13
N SER A 159 8.75 -7.30 15.21
CA SER A 159 8.24 -8.68 15.16
C SER A 159 7.10 -8.91 14.15
N TYR A 160 6.41 -7.82 13.75
CA TYR A 160 5.29 -7.83 12.82
C TYR A 160 5.47 -6.88 11.62
N VAL A 161 6.62 -6.20 11.47
CA VAL A 161 6.91 -5.29 10.35
C VAL A 161 8.24 -5.65 9.70
N VAL A 162 8.22 -5.81 8.37
CA VAL A 162 9.41 -6.02 7.55
C VAL A 162 9.55 -4.89 6.55
N SER A 163 10.67 -4.17 6.57
CA SER A 163 10.94 -3.06 5.64
C SER A 163 12.17 -3.30 4.78
N THR A 164 12.35 -2.48 3.75
CA THR A 164 13.51 -2.52 2.85
C THR A 164 14.80 -1.99 3.51
N ARG A 165 14.71 -1.30 4.66
CA ARG A 165 15.84 -0.60 5.31
C ARG A 165 17.03 -1.51 5.61
N ASN A 166 16.75 -2.74 6.02
CA ASN A 166 17.76 -3.71 6.46
C ASN A 166 17.75 -4.97 5.59
N MET A 167 17.23 -4.87 4.36
CA MET A 167 17.06 -5.98 3.43
C MET A 167 18.15 -5.95 2.34
N PRO A 168 18.82 -7.08 2.02
CA PRO A 168 19.84 -7.10 0.97
C PRO A 168 19.21 -6.82 -0.40
N LYS A 169 19.76 -5.84 -1.12
CA LYS A 169 19.17 -5.32 -2.37
C LYS A 169 19.09 -6.35 -3.50
N ASP A 170 20.02 -7.30 -3.54
CA ASP A 170 20.11 -8.31 -4.60
C ASP A 170 19.19 -9.52 -4.38
N THR A 171 18.11 -9.36 -3.60
CA THR A 171 17.17 -10.43 -3.27
C THR A 171 15.81 -10.20 -3.93
N ALA A 172 15.14 -11.28 -4.34
CA ALA A 172 13.76 -11.21 -4.82
C ALA A 172 12.82 -10.60 -3.77
N THR A 173 13.07 -10.86 -2.49
CA THR A 173 12.34 -10.27 -1.36
C THR A 173 12.47 -8.75 -1.33
N TYR A 174 13.66 -8.19 -1.59
CA TYR A 174 13.84 -6.74 -1.66
C TYR A 174 13.03 -6.13 -2.80
N ALA A 175 13.10 -6.70 -3.99
CA ALA A 175 12.34 -6.23 -5.14
C ALA A 175 10.83 -6.30 -4.88
N ALA A 176 10.34 -7.39 -4.27
CA ALA A 176 8.95 -7.54 -3.88
C ALA A 176 8.52 -6.49 -2.83
N LEU A 177 9.36 -6.20 -1.84
CA LEU A 177 9.14 -5.15 -0.83
C LEU A 177 9.17 -3.73 -1.43
N GLU A 178 9.95 -3.49 -2.49
CA GLU A 178 9.93 -2.23 -3.21
C GLU A 178 8.63 -2.07 -4.03
N GLN A 179 8.20 -3.13 -4.72
CA GLN A 179 6.96 -3.13 -5.50
C GLN A 179 5.71 -2.87 -4.64
N ILE A 180 5.63 -3.52 -3.47
CA ILE A 180 4.52 -3.29 -2.54
C ILE A 180 4.55 -1.89 -1.90
N ASN A 181 5.73 -1.30 -1.66
CA ASN A 181 5.84 0.09 -1.21
C ASN A 181 5.37 1.05 -2.31
N ALA A 182 5.76 0.81 -3.57
CA ALA A 182 5.27 1.57 -4.71
C ALA A 182 3.74 1.42 -4.90
N HIS A 183 3.17 0.25 -4.60
CA HIS A 183 1.73 0.02 -4.57
C HIS A 183 1.04 0.91 -3.53
N ALA A 184 1.57 0.99 -2.31
CA ALA A 184 1.00 1.83 -1.26
C ALA A 184 1.05 3.32 -1.62
N ASP A 185 2.16 3.80 -2.19
CA ASP A 185 2.27 5.17 -2.71
C ASP A 185 1.28 5.43 -3.85
N GLN A 186 1.05 4.44 -4.71
CA GLN A 186 0.06 4.53 -5.76
C GLN A 186 -1.37 4.61 -5.19
N THR A 187 -1.69 3.84 -4.16
CA THR A 187 -2.99 3.92 -3.46
C THR A 187 -3.23 5.31 -2.88
N MET A 188 -2.19 5.91 -2.27
CA MET A 188 -2.26 7.30 -1.79
C MET A 188 -2.50 8.30 -2.92
N ARG A 189 -1.85 8.11 -4.06
CA ARG A 189 -2.06 8.95 -5.24
C ARG A 189 -3.49 8.86 -5.75
N ILE A 190 -4.07 7.66 -5.81
CA ILE A 190 -5.48 7.47 -6.18
C ILE A 190 -6.37 8.28 -5.23
N LEU A 191 -6.18 8.11 -3.91
CA LEU A 191 -6.95 8.84 -2.90
C LEU A 191 -6.90 10.36 -3.12
N CYS A 192 -5.70 10.92 -3.33
CA CYS A 192 -5.53 12.36 -3.51
C CYS A 192 -6.10 12.88 -4.84
N ASN A 193 -6.18 12.04 -5.87
CA ASN A 193 -6.78 12.39 -7.15
C ASN A 193 -8.30 12.34 -7.10
N MET A 194 -8.86 11.35 -6.40
CA MET A 194 -10.31 11.24 -6.19
C MET A 194 -10.84 12.31 -5.23
N PHE A 195 -10.00 12.76 -4.29
CA PHE A 195 -10.33 13.82 -3.33
C PHE A 195 -9.33 14.97 -3.45
N PRO A 196 -9.53 15.91 -4.40
CA PRO A 196 -8.58 17.00 -4.67
C PRO A 196 -8.25 17.89 -3.48
N ILE A 197 -9.10 17.92 -2.45
CA ILE A 197 -8.79 18.57 -1.17
C ILE A 197 -7.47 18.04 -0.55
N LEU A 198 -7.13 16.78 -0.82
CA LEU A 198 -5.91 16.10 -0.37
C LEU A 198 -4.75 16.22 -1.37
N ALA A 199 -4.90 16.93 -2.50
CA ALA A 199 -3.82 17.05 -3.48
C ALA A 199 -2.76 18.08 -3.08
N GLN A 200 -3.14 19.12 -2.33
CA GLN A 200 -2.29 20.24 -1.91
C GLN A 200 -2.29 20.40 -0.40
N PRO A 201 -1.34 21.15 0.19
CA PRO A 201 -1.29 21.36 1.63
C PRO A 201 -2.63 21.92 2.15
N LEU A 202 -3.15 21.32 3.21
CA LEU A 202 -4.53 21.57 3.63
C LEU A 202 -4.70 22.99 4.14
N ARG A 203 -5.79 23.63 3.73
CA ARG A 203 -6.28 24.93 4.26
C ARG A 203 -7.35 24.70 5.33
N VAL A 204 -7.14 23.70 6.18
CA VAL A 204 -8.05 23.30 7.25
C VAL A 204 -7.32 23.49 8.57
N SER A 205 -8.06 23.86 9.62
CA SER A 205 -7.43 24.00 10.94
C SER A 205 -6.91 22.65 11.44
N GLU A 206 -5.87 22.70 12.28
CA GLU A 206 -5.24 21.51 12.85
C GLU A 206 -6.26 20.54 13.48
N LYS A 207 -7.28 21.08 14.14
CA LYS A 207 -8.34 20.33 14.82
C LYS A 207 -9.22 19.49 13.88
N HIS A 208 -9.34 19.88 12.61
CA HIS A 208 -10.33 19.33 11.69
C HIS A 208 -9.70 18.46 10.57
N ILE A 209 -8.38 18.38 10.49
CA ILE A 209 -7.69 17.62 9.43
C ILE A 209 -7.94 16.13 9.58
N GLY A 210 -7.90 15.61 10.82
CA GLY A 210 -8.21 14.22 11.09
C GLY A 210 -9.57 13.84 10.53
N GLU A 211 -10.59 14.64 10.83
CA GLU A 211 -11.96 14.44 10.36
C GLU A 211 -12.05 14.41 8.83
N VAL A 212 -11.40 15.36 8.14
CA VAL A 212 -11.38 15.44 6.67
C VAL A 212 -10.68 14.23 6.06
N VAL A 213 -9.46 13.91 6.48
CA VAL A 213 -8.65 12.82 5.93
C VAL A 213 -9.34 11.47 6.16
N LEU A 214 -9.81 11.22 7.39
CA LEU A 214 -10.50 9.98 7.75
C LEU A 214 -11.80 9.82 6.96
N GLY A 215 -12.58 10.89 6.79
CA GLY A 215 -13.78 10.87 5.97
C GLY A 215 -13.51 10.57 4.50
N CYS A 216 -12.48 11.18 3.90
CA CYS A 216 -12.05 10.88 2.53
C CYS A 216 -11.66 9.42 2.36
N VAL A 217 -10.88 8.85 3.28
CA VAL A 217 -10.48 7.43 3.22
C VAL A 217 -11.68 6.50 3.34
N ALA A 218 -12.57 6.74 4.29
CA ALA A 218 -13.74 5.89 4.49
C ALA A 218 -14.68 5.93 3.27
N LEU A 219 -14.92 7.12 2.72
CA LEU A 219 -15.71 7.28 1.51
C LEU A 219 -15.04 6.63 0.30
N TYR A 220 -13.71 6.79 0.15
CA TYR A 220 -12.92 6.10 -0.88
C TYR A 220 -13.14 4.59 -0.84
N ASN A 221 -12.94 3.95 0.31
CA ASN A 221 -13.09 2.51 0.45
C ASN A 221 -14.55 2.06 0.23
N PHE A 222 -15.52 2.84 0.71
CA PHE A 222 -16.94 2.57 0.47
C PHE A 222 -17.23 2.54 -1.03
N LEU A 223 -16.96 3.63 -1.75
CA LEU A 223 -17.23 3.75 -3.17
C LEU A 223 -16.49 2.67 -3.97
N ARG A 224 -15.25 2.36 -3.59
CA ARG A 224 -14.46 1.35 -4.28
C ARG A 224 -14.96 -0.08 -4.10
N LYS A 225 -15.64 -0.36 -2.99
CA LYS A 225 -16.24 -1.67 -2.68
C LYS A 225 -17.69 -1.79 -3.18
N THR A 226 -18.42 -0.69 -3.34
CA THR A 226 -19.85 -0.71 -3.69
C THR A 226 -20.14 -0.26 -5.12
N ASP A 227 -19.26 0.51 -5.74
CA ASP A 227 -19.42 1.04 -7.10
C ASP A 227 -18.30 0.51 -8.01
N THR A 228 -18.70 -0.35 -8.95
CA THR A 228 -17.78 -0.94 -9.94
C THR A 228 -17.18 0.09 -10.89
N SER A 229 -17.93 1.14 -11.22
CA SER A 229 -17.48 2.22 -12.10
C SER A 229 -16.43 3.07 -11.38
N PHE A 230 -16.67 3.40 -10.11
CA PHE A 230 -15.68 4.08 -9.27
C PHE A 230 -14.40 3.24 -9.15
N ARG A 231 -14.53 1.94 -8.89
CA ARG A 231 -13.37 1.04 -8.81
C ARG A 231 -12.56 1.04 -10.11
N ARG A 232 -13.21 0.86 -11.27
CA ARG A 232 -12.55 0.89 -12.58
C ARG A 232 -11.84 2.21 -12.84
N ASN A 233 -12.49 3.34 -12.53
CA ASN A 233 -11.87 4.66 -12.64
C ASN A 233 -10.63 4.77 -11.75
N SER A 234 -10.74 4.37 -10.48
CA SER A 234 -9.62 4.40 -9.54
C SER A 234 -8.42 3.53 -9.98
N ASP A 235 -8.70 2.37 -10.59
CA ASP A 235 -7.66 1.48 -11.11
C ASP A 235 -7.02 2.06 -12.40
N SER A 236 -7.75 2.84 -13.20
CA SER A 236 -7.21 3.50 -14.40
C SER A 236 -6.14 4.56 -14.10
N ILE A 237 -6.25 5.24 -12.94
CA ILE A 237 -5.24 6.21 -12.46
C ILE A 237 -3.87 5.54 -12.27
N VAL A 238 -3.84 4.22 -12.02
CA VAL A 238 -2.61 3.42 -11.93
C VAL A 238 -1.94 3.24 -13.28
N GLN A 239 -2.74 2.95 -14.31
CA GLN A 239 -2.25 2.56 -15.63
C GLN A 239 -1.63 3.75 -16.40
N GLN A 240 -2.11 4.98 -16.16
CA GLN A 240 -1.59 6.18 -16.81
C GLN A 240 -0.09 6.47 -16.52
N ARG A 241 0.50 5.88 -15.47
CA ARG A 241 1.94 6.02 -15.16
C ARG A 241 2.85 5.06 -15.95
N ALA A 242 2.31 3.95 -16.45
CA ALA A 242 3.11 2.92 -17.12
C ALA A 242 3.55 3.31 -18.54
N GLY A 243 3.18 4.50 -19.02
CA GLY A 243 3.69 5.08 -20.26
C GLY A 243 2.98 4.54 -21.49
N LEU A 244 1.81 5.08 -21.79
CA LEU A 244 1.27 5.27 -23.14
C LEU A 244 0.36 6.50 -23.08
N GLU A 245 0.77 7.57 -23.76
CA GLU A 245 -0.19 8.52 -24.30
C GLU A 245 -1.07 7.73 -25.30
N GLN A 246 -2.17 7.16 -24.83
CA GLN A 246 -3.27 6.77 -25.71
C GLN A 246 -4.38 7.80 -25.56
N PRO A 247 -4.66 8.61 -26.60
CA PRO A 247 -5.92 9.28 -26.70
C PRO A 247 -6.94 8.29 -27.28
N GLN A 248 -7.39 7.28 -26.52
CA GLN A 248 -8.63 6.57 -26.87
C GLN A 248 -9.34 6.00 -25.64
N PRO A 249 -10.68 6.11 -25.58
CA PRO A 249 -11.49 5.57 -24.50
C PRO A 249 -11.47 4.04 -24.54
N ALA A 250 -11.64 3.43 -23.37
CA ALA A 250 -11.74 1.99 -23.16
C ALA A 250 -12.68 1.33 -24.18
N TYR A 251 -12.11 0.62 -25.16
CA TYR A 251 -12.85 -0.36 -25.94
C TYR A 251 -13.09 -1.59 -25.06
N VAL A 252 -14.34 -1.99 -25.00
CA VAL A 252 -14.83 -3.21 -24.37
C VAL A 252 -14.38 -4.37 -25.25
N ASP A 253 -13.45 -5.19 -24.76
CA ASP A 253 -13.14 -6.48 -25.34
C ASP A 253 -14.20 -7.47 -24.83
N SER A 254 -15.35 -7.50 -25.49
CA SER A 254 -16.32 -8.58 -25.36
C SER A 254 -16.60 -9.12 -26.75
N GLU A 255 -16.18 -10.36 -26.99
CA GLU A 255 -16.38 -11.11 -28.25
C GLU A 255 -17.87 -11.47 -28.52
N ASP A 256 -18.84 -10.77 -27.90
CA ASP A 256 -20.28 -11.05 -27.98
C ASP A 256 -21.14 -9.80 -28.35
N ILE A 257 -20.57 -8.76 -28.98
CA ILE A 257 -21.37 -7.60 -29.43
C ILE A 257 -21.69 -7.75 -30.92
N ASP A 258 -22.97 -7.96 -31.23
CA ASP A 258 -23.53 -7.84 -32.57
C ASP A 258 -23.12 -6.49 -33.20
N ASP A 259 -22.53 -6.55 -34.40
CA ASP A 259 -21.93 -5.43 -35.16
C ASP A 259 -22.89 -4.24 -35.48
N ASP A 260 -24.17 -4.32 -35.10
CA ASP A 260 -25.21 -3.33 -35.43
C ASP A 260 -25.57 -2.37 -34.27
N CYS A 261 -24.86 -2.40 -33.12
CA CYS A 261 -25.20 -1.59 -31.94
C CYS A 261 -24.02 -0.85 -31.29
N ILE A 262 -23.07 -0.31 -32.07
CA ILE A 262 -22.11 0.67 -31.56
C ILE A 262 -22.81 2.04 -31.42
N MET A 263 -23.56 2.21 -30.33
CA MET A 263 -23.94 3.52 -29.83
C MET A 263 -22.66 4.19 -29.31
N LEU A 264 -21.99 4.96 -30.16
CA LEU A 264 -20.94 5.87 -29.72
C LEU A 264 -21.55 6.76 -28.63
N ALA A 265 -20.92 6.75 -27.44
CA ALA A 265 -21.31 7.66 -26.35
C ALA A 265 -21.41 9.08 -26.91
N THR A 266 -22.46 9.79 -26.54
CA THR A 266 -22.67 11.16 -27.03
C THR A 266 -21.47 12.03 -26.65
N GLU A 267 -21.18 13.05 -27.45
CA GLU A 267 -20.10 14.01 -27.16
C GLU A 267 -20.26 14.64 -25.76
N GLU A 268 -21.50 14.76 -25.28
CA GLU A 268 -21.85 15.20 -23.94
C GLU A 268 -21.44 14.18 -22.86
N GLU A 269 -21.71 12.88 -23.02
CA GLU A 269 -21.25 11.83 -22.09
C GLU A 269 -19.72 11.68 -22.08
N LEU A 270 -19.06 11.86 -23.24
CA LEU A 270 -17.59 11.89 -23.31
C LEU A 270 -17.02 13.12 -22.61
N ARG A 271 -17.68 14.26 -22.71
CA ARG A 271 -17.31 15.49 -22.02
C ARG A 271 -17.54 15.39 -20.51
N GLU A 272 -18.66 14.82 -20.06
CA GLU A 272 -18.90 14.53 -18.65
C GLU A 272 -17.83 13.58 -18.11
N ARG A 273 -17.49 12.51 -18.83
CA ARG A 273 -16.38 11.62 -18.45
C ARG A 273 -15.03 12.33 -18.40
N ALA A 274 -14.74 13.23 -19.35
CA ALA A 274 -13.52 14.04 -19.37
C ALA A 274 -13.45 15.02 -18.17
N GLU A 275 -14.57 15.65 -17.82
CA GLU A 275 -14.69 16.54 -16.66
C GLU A 275 -14.50 15.78 -15.33
N PHE A 276 -14.81 14.48 -15.30
CA PHE A 276 -14.59 13.59 -14.15
C PHE A 276 -13.31 12.74 -14.25
N THR A 277 -12.47 12.92 -15.27
CA THR A 277 -11.17 12.22 -15.32
C THR A 277 -10.19 13.03 -14.47
N PRO A 278 -9.76 12.53 -13.29
CA PRO A 278 -8.88 13.31 -12.45
C PRO A 278 -7.55 13.51 -13.19
N SER A 279 -7.21 14.76 -13.47
CA SER A 279 -5.88 15.11 -13.99
C SER A 279 -4.85 14.65 -12.97
N VAL A 280 -4.03 13.65 -13.31
CA VAL A 280 -3.19 12.97 -12.31
C VAL A 280 -2.01 13.82 -11.87
N GLY A 281 -2.27 14.78 -10.99
CA GLY A 281 -1.30 15.76 -10.51
C GLY A 281 -0.31 15.20 -9.48
N LEU A 282 0.80 15.91 -9.30
CA LEU A 282 1.71 15.69 -8.19
C LEU A 282 1.02 16.11 -6.88
N THR A 283 0.98 15.20 -5.91
CA THR A 283 0.33 15.40 -4.61
C THR A 283 1.36 15.86 -3.58
N SER A 284 1.15 17.00 -2.94
CA SER A 284 2.08 17.59 -1.98
C SER A 284 1.56 17.59 -0.54
N CYS A 285 0.30 17.18 -0.33
CA CYS A 285 -0.33 17.10 0.99
C CYS A 285 0.33 16.08 1.90
N PHE A 286 0.82 14.95 1.37
CA PHE A 286 1.44 13.89 2.15
C PHE A 286 2.93 13.80 1.80
N GLN A 287 3.79 13.90 2.81
CA GLN A 287 5.23 13.80 2.65
C GLN A 287 5.78 12.60 3.41
N SER A 288 6.79 11.94 2.84
CA SER A 288 7.50 10.87 3.54
C SER A 288 8.17 11.40 4.81
N LEU A 289 8.16 10.57 5.85
CA LEU A 289 8.86 10.89 7.10
C LEU A 289 10.37 10.71 6.93
N HIS A 290 11.12 11.24 7.88
CA HIS A 290 12.51 10.84 8.07
C HIS A 290 12.56 9.39 8.56
N ALA A 291 13.72 8.73 8.39
CA ALA A 291 13.91 7.39 8.92
C ALA A 291 13.70 7.37 10.45
N GLN A 292 12.75 6.56 10.89
CA GLN A 292 12.35 6.42 12.29
C GLN A 292 13.32 5.48 13.02
N SER A 293 13.56 5.69 14.31
CA SER A 293 14.33 4.77 15.16
C SER A 293 13.44 3.64 15.68
N GLY A 294 14.06 2.56 16.16
CA GLY A 294 13.36 1.47 16.85
C GLY A 294 13.42 0.10 16.16
N ASP A 295 14.44 -0.17 15.34
CA ASP A 295 14.69 -1.53 14.85
C ASP A 295 14.87 -2.49 16.04
N THR A 296 14.22 -3.64 15.99
CA THR A 296 14.25 -4.64 17.07
C THR A 296 14.94 -5.94 16.63
N PRO A 297 15.56 -6.70 17.56
CA PRO A 297 16.10 -8.02 17.26
C PRO A 297 15.06 -8.98 16.64
N GLU A 298 13.81 -8.90 17.09
CA GLU A 298 12.70 -9.70 16.56
C GLU A 298 12.38 -9.32 15.11
N GLY A 299 12.51 -8.04 14.76
CA GLY A 299 12.39 -7.57 13.38
C GLY A 299 13.48 -8.15 12.47
N HIS A 300 14.72 -8.21 12.95
CA HIS A 300 15.81 -8.86 12.21
C HIS A 300 15.58 -10.36 12.06
N ALA A 301 15.12 -11.04 13.11
CA ALA A 301 14.76 -12.45 13.03
C ALA A 301 13.63 -12.70 12.03
N LYS A 302 12.62 -11.82 12.00
CA LYS A 302 11.50 -11.90 11.05
C LYS A 302 11.95 -11.73 9.61
N ARG A 303 12.85 -10.79 9.37
CA ARG A 303 13.51 -10.57 8.08
C ARG A 303 14.26 -11.83 7.63
N ASP A 304 15.08 -12.38 8.51
CA ASP A 304 15.92 -13.55 8.18
C ASP A 304 15.07 -14.79 7.90
N TRP A 305 13.98 -14.97 8.65
CA TRP A 305 12.97 -15.99 8.38
C TRP A 305 12.35 -15.84 6.98
N LEU A 306 11.99 -14.61 6.57
CA LEU A 306 11.40 -14.37 5.25
C LEU A 306 12.39 -14.68 4.11
N LEU A 307 13.67 -14.35 4.29
CA LEU A 307 14.72 -14.71 3.33
C LEU A 307 14.87 -16.23 3.20
N GLN A 308 14.88 -16.95 4.32
CA GLN A 308 14.95 -18.41 4.31
C GLN A 308 13.73 -19.04 3.64
N LEU A 309 12.53 -18.52 3.90
CA LEU A 309 11.29 -19.03 3.30
C LEU A 309 11.32 -18.89 1.78
N GLN A 310 11.76 -17.75 1.25
CA GLN A 310 11.90 -17.52 -0.19
C GLN A 310 12.94 -18.45 -0.82
N GLN A 311 14.09 -18.66 -0.17
CA GLN A 311 15.10 -19.61 -0.65
C GLN A 311 14.55 -21.05 -0.72
N GLN A 312 13.78 -21.47 0.28
CA GLN A 312 13.15 -22.80 0.29
C GLN A 312 12.13 -22.94 -0.86
N GLN A 313 11.29 -21.93 -1.10
CA GLN A 313 10.33 -21.95 -2.21
C GLN A 313 11.04 -22.04 -3.56
N GLN A 314 12.13 -21.29 -3.77
CA GLN A 314 12.91 -21.35 -5.01
C GLN A 314 13.56 -22.72 -5.22
N GLN A 315 14.13 -23.32 -4.16
CA GLN A 315 14.70 -24.66 -4.24
C GLN A 315 13.65 -25.72 -4.59
N GLN A 316 12.45 -25.63 -3.99
CA GLN A 316 11.35 -26.55 -4.30
C GLN A 316 10.88 -26.41 -5.76
N GLN A 317 10.77 -25.18 -6.28
CA GLN A 317 10.42 -24.97 -7.69
C GLN A 317 11.49 -25.53 -8.64
N GLN A 318 12.78 -25.34 -8.34
CA GLN A 318 13.87 -25.91 -9.15
C GLN A 318 13.85 -27.45 -9.13
N GLN A 319 13.58 -28.07 -7.98
CA GLN A 319 13.47 -29.53 -7.87
C GLN A 319 12.27 -30.05 -8.68
N GLN A 320 11.11 -29.39 -8.62
CA GLN A 320 9.95 -29.77 -9.42
C GLN A 320 10.21 -29.65 -10.91
N GLN A 321 10.88 -28.58 -11.35
CA GLN A 321 11.24 -28.39 -12.75
C GLN A 321 12.22 -29.45 -13.26
N GLN A 322 13.22 -29.82 -12.46
CA GLN A 322 14.14 -30.91 -12.79
C GLN A 322 13.43 -32.27 -12.89
N GLN A 323 12.49 -32.56 -11.98
CA GLN A 323 11.69 -33.78 -12.03
C GLN A 323 10.83 -33.85 -13.29
N GLN A 324 10.20 -32.73 -13.69
CA GLN A 324 9.43 -32.66 -14.94
C GLN A 324 10.31 -32.89 -16.17
N LEU A 325 11.50 -32.29 -16.23
CA LEU A 325 12.47 -32.48 -17.31
C LEU A 325 12.95 -33.93 -17.42
N GLN A 326 13.18 -34.61 -16.27
CA GLN A 326 13.55 -36.02 -16.27
C GLN A 326 12.42 -36.93 -16.75
N GLN A 327 11.17 -36.66 -16.33
CA GLN A 327 10.01 -37.42 -16.80
C GLN A 327 9.82 -37.26 -18.32
N GLN A 328 9.99 -36.04 -18.85
CA GLN A 328 9.89 -35.78 -20.29
C GLN A 328 11.00 -36.50 -21.08
N GLN A 329 12.24 -36.52 -20.57
CA GLN A 329 13.33 -37.29 -21.20
C GLN A 329 13.07 -38.80 -21.19
N GLN A 330 12.52 -39.36 -20.11
CA GLN A 330 12.16 -40.78 -20.05
C GLN A 330 11.03 -41.15 -21.04
N GLN A 331 10.06 -40.25 -21.24
CA GLN A 331 9.00 -40.43 -22.24
C GLN A 331 9.55 -40.38 -23.67
N LEU A 332 10.47 -39.47 -23.96
CA LEU A 332 11.14 -39.40 -25.27
C LEU A 332 12.01 -40.63 -25.55
N SER A 333 12.70 -41.14 -24.52
CA SER A 333 13.55 -42.33 -24.61
C SER A 333 12.76 -43.61 -24.88
N SER A 334 11.55 -43.73 -24.32
CA SER A 334 10.67 -44.88 -24.51
C SER A 334 9.97 -44.90 -25.88
N GLN A 335 9.78 -43.74 -26.53
CA GLN A 335 9.29 -43.68 -27.91
C GLN A 335 10.35 -44.02 -28.98
N GLN A 336 11.65 -44.00 -28.63
CA GLN A 336 12.74 -44.32 -29.57
C GLN A 336 13.19 -45.78 -29.55
N GLN A 337 12.45 -46.71 -28.93
CA GLN A 337 12.80 -48.13 -29.07
C GLN A 337 12.59 -48.59 -30.52
N PRO A 338 13.64 -49.01 -31.24
CA PRO A 338 13.50 -49.47 -32.62
C PRO A 338 12.70 -50.77 -32.64
N PHE A 339 11.79 -50.87 -33.62
CA PHE A 339 11.17 -52.13 -34.03
C PHE A 339 12.28 -53.14 -34.41
N VAL A 340 12.79 -53.87 -33.43
CA VAL A 340 13.71 -54.98 -33.63
C VAL A 340 12.95 -56.24 -33.24
N ASN A 341 12.13 -56.74 -34.16
CA ASN A 341 12.30 -58.09 -34.72
C ASN A 341 11.09 -58.52 -35.55
N GLY A 342 11.41 -59.03 -36.74
CA GLY A 342 10.56 -59.85 -37.57
C GLY A 342 11.43 -60.56 -38.60
N GLY A 343 12.45 -61.27 -38.13
CA GLY A 343 13.28 -62.12 -38.97
C GLY A 343 12.53 -63.38 -39.42
N LEU A 344 12.75 -63.72 -40.68
CA LEU A 344 12.82 -65.07 -41.27
C LEU A 344 11.62 -66.01 -41.03
N TYR A 345 10.83 -66.23 -42.09
CA TYR A 345 10.63 -67.54 -42.72
C TYR A 345 10.25 -67.36 -44.19
#